data_AF-A0A7K1LDC9-F1
#
_entry.id   AF-A0A7K1LDC9-F1
#
_cell.length_a   1.000
_cell.length_b   1.000
_cell.length_c   1.000
_cell.angle_alpha   90.00
_cell.angle_beta   90.00
_cell.angle_gamma   90.00
#
_symmetry.space_group_name_H-M   'P 1'
#
loop_
_entity.id
_entity.type
_entity.pdbx_description
1 polymer ?
#
loop_
_entity_poly.entity_id
_entity_poly.type
_entity_poly.pdbx_seq_one_letter_code
_entity_poly.pdbx_strand_id
1 'polypeptide(L)'
;GSLLHWTRTMIEIRQRHPVFGVGTYNELSASNPSVLAFTREIDGGDSNQWGGADTVLCVNNLSRFPQPVELDLRRFRNSTPIECMGGVQFPAIGELPYLLTLPGHGFYWFVLPPPPGDADGPEFPYSPNGKAV
;
A
#
# COMPACT_ATOMS: atom_id res chain seq x y z
N GLY A 1 16.66 -16.35 -0.88
CA GLY A 1 17.13 -15.33 0.08
C GLY A 1 17.01 -15.86 1.49
N SER A 2 17.87 -15.43 2.42
CA SER A 2 17.75 -15.78 3.85
C SER A 2 16.80 -14.81 4.58
N LEU A 3 16.35 -15.18 5.78
CA LEU A 3 15.54 -14.29 6.63
C LEU A 3 16.22 -12.94 6.85
N LEU A 4 17.54 -12.91 7.06
CA LEU A 4 18.30 -11.67 7.23
C LEU A 4 18.19 -10.74 6.01
N HIS A 5 18.32 -11.30 4.79
CA HIS A 5 18.18 -10.51 3.58
C HIS A 5 16.76 -9.97 3.43
N TRP A 6 15.75 -10.81 3.72
CA TRP A 6 14.35 -10.39 3.69
C TRP A 6 14.07 -9.27 4.72
N THR A 7 14.54 -9.41 5.96
CA THR A 7 14.40 -8.38 7.00
C THR A 7 15.08 -7.09 6.60
N ARG A 8 16.27 -7.14 5.99
CA ARG A 8 16.96 -5.94 5.47
C ARG A 8 16.12 -5.24 4.41
N THR A 9 15.59 -5.98 3.43
CA THR A 9 14.71 -5.43 2.39
C THR A 9 13.45 -4.78 2.99
N MET A 10 12.82 -5.41 3.99
CA MET A 10 11.66 -4.84 4.68
C MET A 10 11.99 -3.51 5.40
N ILE A 11 13.17 -3.42 6.02
CA ILE A 11 13.62 -2.18 6.67
C ILE A 11 13.86 -1.08 5.62
N GLU A 12 14.49 -1.41 4.50
CA GLU A 12 14.74 -0.46 3.40
C GLU A 12 13.42 0.08 2.82
N ILE A 13 12.42 -0.77 2.60
CA ILE A 13 11.08 -0.35 2.17
C ILE A 13 10.46 0.59 3.21
N ARG A 14 10.51 0.22 4.50
CA ARG A 14 9.98 1.07 5.57
C ARG A 14 10.65 2.46 5.60
N GLN A 15 11.97 2.52 5.39
CA GLN A 15 12.71 3.78 5.38
C GLN A 15 12.32 4.70 4.21
N ARG A 16 11.92 4.13 3.06
CA ARG A 16 11.45 4.88 1.90
C ARG A 16 10.06 5.49 2.07
N HIS A 17 9.29 5.01 3.05
CA HIS A 17 7.91 5.41 3.28
C HIS A 17 7.73 5.94 4.72
N PRO A 18 7.98 7.24 4.97
CA PRO A 18 7.87 7.85 6.30
C PRO A 18 6.52 7.61 7.00
N VAL A 19 5.45 7.42 6.22
CA VAL A 19 4.08 7.10 6.66
C VAL A 19 3.99 5.91 7.60
N PHE A 20 4.90 4.93 7.50
CA PHE A 20 4.94 3.82 8.47
C PHE A 20 5.33 4.27 9.88
N GLY A 21 6.14 5.31 10.01
CA GLY A 21 6.64 5.84 11.28
C GLY A 21 5.71 6.86 11.92
N VAL A 22 5.21 7.81 11.14
CA VAL A 22 4.49 8.99 11.66
C VAL A 22 3.04 9.09 11.23
N GLY A 23 2.59 8.27 10.26
CA GLY A 23 1.23 8.36 9.74
C GLY A 23 0.18 7.91 10.76
N THR A 24 -0.99 8.57 10.74
CA THR A 24 -2.17 8.20 11.50
C THR A 24 -2.65 6.81 11.11
N TYR A 25 -3.13 6.05 12.08
CA TYR A 25 -3.69 4.72 11.85
C TYR A 25 -5.20 4.81 11.65
N ASN A 26 -5.70 4.34 10.51
CA ASN A 26 -7.12 4.24 10.23
C ASN A 26 -7.48 2.79 9.90
N GLU A 27 -8.21 2.13 10.80
CA GLU A 27 -8.68 0.77 10.55
C GLU A 27 -9.74 0.73 9.45
N LEU A 28 -9.67 -0.28 8.59
CA LEU A 28 -10.64 -0.50 7.53
C LEU A 28 -11.60 -1.62 7.91
N SER A 29 -12.86 -1.48 7.48
CA SER A 29 -13.83 -2.56 7.60
C SER A 29 -13.50 -3.66 6.59
N ALA A 30 -13.02 -4.80 7.11
CA ALA A 30 -12.78 -6.00 6.34
C ALA A 30 -13.95 -6.97 6.48
N SER A 31 -14.38 -7.59 5.37
CA SER A 31 -15.43 -8.63 5.40
C SER A 31 -14.98 -9.92 6.12
N ASN A 32 -13.67 -10.14 6.24
CA ASN A 32 -13.08 -11.33 6.84
C ASN A 32 -12.27 -10.97 8.11
N PRO A 33 -12.69 -11.42 9.31
CA PRO A 33 -12.00 -11.11 10.56
C PRO A 33 -10.62 -11.75 10.70
N SER A 34 -10.29 -12.73 9.83
CA SER A 34 -8.93 -13.29 9.76
C SER A 34 -7.94 -12.37 9.05
N VAL A 35 -8.43 -11.30 8.41
CA VAL A 35 -7.59 -10.34 7.68
C VAL A 35 -7.69 -8.98 8.36
N LEU A 36 -6.54 -8.49 8.81
CA LEU A 36 -6.38 -7.16 9.37
C LEU A 36 -6.02 -6.18 8.26
N ALA A 37 -6.88 -5.19 8.01
CA ALA A 37 -6.67 -4.15 7.02
C ALA A 37 -6.75 -2.76 7.66
N PHE A 38 -5.79 -1.90 7.32
CA PHE A 38 -5.75 -0.52 7.80
C PHE A 38 -4.94 0.35 6.84
N THR A 39 -5.17 1.65 6.88
CA THR A 39 -4.31 2.64 6.22
C THR A 39 -3.43 3.37 7.23
N ARG A 40 -2.27 3.81 6.73
CA ARG A 40 -1.42 4.79 7.38
C ARG A 40 -1.41 6.04 6.51
N GLU A 41 -1.68 7.19 7.10
CA GLU A 41 -1.89 8.47 6.38
C GLU A 41 -1.09 9.61 7.05
N ILE A 42 -0.45 10.48 6.26
CA ILE A 42 0.16 11.72 6.76
C ILE A 42 -0.64 12.90 6.20
N ASP A 43 -1.07 13.81 7.08
CA ASP A 43 -1.61 15.11 6.66
C ASP A 43 -0.46 16.00 6.17
N GLY A 44 -0.50 16.47 4.92
CA GLY A 44 0.59 17.29 4.41
C GLY A 44 0.45 17.84 3.00
N GLY A 45 -0.18 17.12 2.06
CA GLY A 45 -0.43 17.60 0.68
C GLY A 45 0.83 17.86 -0.17
N ASP A 46 1.96 18.10 0.46
CA ASP A 46 3.27 18.15 -0.18
C ASP A 46 3.79 16.74 -0.27
N SER A 47 3.74 16.21 -1.50
CA SER A 47 4.54 15.07 -1.91
C SER A 47 5.91 15.16 -1.24
N ASN A 48 6.25 14.19 -0.40
CA ASN A 48 7.58 14.16 0.19
C ASN A 48 8.64 14.20 -0.94
N GLN A 49 9.89 14.49 -0.62
CA GLN A 49 11.01 14.61 -1.57
C GLN A 49 11.25 13.40 -2.51
N TRP A 50 10.43 12.34 -2.42
CA TRP A 50 10.36 11.19 -3.33
C TRP A 50 9.07 11.11 -4.16
N GLY A 51 8.22 12.14 -4.15
CA GLY A 51 6.89 12.12 -4.77
C GLY A 51 5.88 11.26 -4.02
N GLY A 52 6.25 10.62 -2.90
CA GLY A 52 5.53 9.47 -2.34
C GLY A 52 4.12 9.81 -1.88
N ALA A 53 3.16 8.96 -2.23
CA ALA A 53 1.79 9.12 -1.77
C ALA A 53 1.71 9.05 -0.25
N ASP A 54 0.93 9.96 0.32
CA ASP A 54 0.79 10.13 1.77
C ASP A 54 0.03 9.00 2.46
N THR A 55 -0.42 8.01 1.68
CA THR A 55 -1.26 6.90 2.13
C THR A 55 -0.66 5.56 1.77
N VAL A 56 -0.51 4.69 2.76
CA VAL A 56 -0.20 3.26 2.57
C VAL A 56 -1.34 2.41 3.12
N LEU A 57 -1.83 1.48 2.29
CA LEU A 57 -2.75 0.43 2.67
C LEU A 57 -1.98 -0.83 3.08
N CYS A 58 -2.22 -1.29 4.29
CA CYS A 58 -1.68 -2.53 4.83
C CYS A 58 -2.78 -3.59 4.95
N VAL A 59 -2.56 -4.77 4.37
CA VAL A 59 -3.50 -5.90 4.44
C VAL A 59 -2.72 -7.13 4.91
N ASN A 60 -3.11 -7.72 6.04
CA ASN A 60 -2.37 -8.79 6.70
C ASN A 60 -3.30 -9.97 7.01
N ASN A 61 -2.97 -11.15 6.47
CA ASN A 61 -3.69 -12.37 6.80
C ASN A 61 -3.13 -12.97 8.10
N LEU A 62 -3.94 -13.02 9.15
CA LEU A 62 -3.56 -13.61 10.44
C LEU A 62 -3.77 -15.13 10.46
N SER A 63 -4.48 -15.68 9.46
CA SER A 63 -4.68 -17.12 9.29
C SER A 63 -3.49 -17.78 8.62
N ARG A 64 -3.22 -19.04 8.99
CA ARG A 64 -2.25 -19.91 8.30
C ARG A 64 -2.74 -20.42 6.95
N PHE A 65 -4.01 -20.24 6.63
CA PHE A 65 -4.62 -20.67 5.36
C PHE A 65 -4.84 -19.46 4.44
N PRO A 66 -4.91 -19.67 3.11
CA PRO A 66 -5.31 -18.62 2.20
C PRO A 66 -6.67 -18.03 2.58
N GLN A 67 -6.81 -16.71 2.50
CA GLN A 67 -8.03 -15.99 2.85
C GLN A 67 -8.39 -14.97 1.77
N PRO A 68 -9.66 -14.92 1.34
CA PRO A 68 -10.18 -13.77 0.62
C PRO A 68 -10.59 -12.66 1.61
N VAL A 69 -10.53 -11.42 1.16
CA VAL A 69 -11.09 -10.27 1.87
C VAL A 69 -11.67 -9.28 0.87
N GLU A 70 -12.81 -8.70 1.21
CA GLU A 70 -13.36 -7.55 0.52
C GLU A 70 -13.17 -6.33 1.42
N LEU A 71 -12.63 -5.25 0.85
CA LEU A 71 -12.33 -4.02 1.56
C LEU A 71 -13.15 -2.86 0.99
N ASP A 72 -13.77 -2.07 1.87
CA ASP A 72 -14.36 -0.79 1.47
C ASP A 72 -13.27 0.27 1.31
N LEU A 73 -12.83 0.47 0.07
CA LEU A 73 -11.81 1.45 -0.29
C LEU A 73 -12.39 2.68 -0.99
N ARG A 74 -13.70 2.92 -0.90
CA ARG A 74 -14.38 3.99 -1.63
C ARG A 74 -13.85 5.40 -1.35
N ARG A 75 -13.12 5.62 -0.24
CA ARG A 75 -12.42 6.88 0.04
C ARG A 75 -11.29 7.17 -0.96
N PHE A 76 -10.73 6.13 -1.58
CA PHE A 76 -9.58 6.18 -2.48
C PHE A 76 -9.97 5.87 -3.93
N ARG A 77 -11.21 6.16 -4.32
CA ARG A 77 -11.70 5.94 -5.69
C ARG A 77 -10.77 6.53 -6.73
N ASN A 78 -10.59 5.81 -7.83
CA ASN A 78 -9.69 6.12 -8.94
C ASN A 78 -8.19 6.09 -8.59
N SER A 79 -7.81 5.84 -7.33
CA SER A 79 -6.42 5.51 -6.99
C SER A 79 -6.07 4.12 -7.52
N THR A 80 -4.86 3.99 -8.07
CA THR A 80 -4.31 2.71 -8.55
C THR A 80 -3.29 2.21 -7.52
N PRO A 81 -3.61 1.18 -6.71
CA PRO A 81 -2.70 0.70 -5.67
C PRO A 81 -1.41 0.15 -6.29
N ILE A 82 -0.27 0.49 -5.68
CA ILE A 82 1.06 0.05 -6.14
C ILE A 82 1.73 -0.74 -5.02
N GLU A 83 2.06 -2.00 -5.28
CA GLU A 83 2.66 -2.89 -4.29
C GLU A 83 4.10 -2.45 -3.93
N CYS A 84 4.42 -2.29 -2.64
CA CYS A 84 5.66 -1.66 -2.19
C CYS A 84 6.96 -2.44 -2.49
N MET A 85 6.91 -3.77 -2.63
CA MET A 85 8.09 -4.61 -2.83
C MET A 85 8.53 -4.64 -4.30
N GLY A 86 7.59 -4.92 -5.20
CA GLY A 86 7.82 -5.12 -6.64
C GLY A 86 7.26 -4.02 -7.52
N GLY A 87 6.58 -3.01 -6.94
CA GLY A 87 5.97 -1.88 -7.64
C GLY A 87 4.92 -2.26 -8.68
N VAL A 88 4.32 -3.43 -8.51
CA VAL A 88 3.26 -3.91 -9.39
C VAL A 88 2.00 -3.09 -9.15
N GLN A 89 1.43 -2.55 -10.22
CA GLN A 89 0.15 -1.87 -10.18
C GLN A 89 -1.00 -2.87 -10.12
N PHE A 90 -1.90 -2.65 -9.19
CA PHE A 90 -3.14 -3.40 -9.03
C PHE A 90 -4.30 -2.65 -9.72
N PRO A 91 -5.45 -3.30 -9.95
CA PRO A 91 -6.63 -2.63 -10.52
C PRO A 91 -7.00 -1.34 -9.77
N ALA A 92 -7.43 -0.33 -10.51
CA ALA A 92 -7.87 0.92 -9.90
C ALA A 92 -9.06 0.69 -8.96
N ILE A 93 -9.10 1.42 -7.86
CA ILE A 93 -10.17 1.34 -6.87
C ILE A 93 -11.45 1.95 -7.45
N GLY A 94 -12.52 1.16 -7.50
CA GLY A 94 -13.83 1.60 -7.97
C GLY A 94 -14.84 1.82 -6.84
N GLU A 95 -16.11 1.69 -7.19
CA GLU A 95 -17.26 1.78 -6.29
C GLU A 95 -17.52 0.51 -5.48
N LEU A 96 -17.13 -0.63 -6.05
CA LEU A 96 -17.39 -1.94 -5.46
C LEU A 96 -16.32 -2.29 -4.41
N PRO A 97 -16.64 -3.20 -3.47
CA PRO A 97 -15.65 -3.72 -2.53
C PRO A 97 -14.43 -4.26 -3.26
N TYR A 98 -13.25 -3.89 -2.77
CA TYR A 98 -11.98 -4.25 -3.37
C TYR A 98 -11.56 -5.63 -2.90
N LEU A 99 -11.63 -6.63 -3.78
CA LEU A 99 -11.32 -8.02 -3.46
C LEU A 99 -9.80 -8.27 -3.51
N LEU A 100 -9.28 -8.87 -2.44
CA LEU A 100 -7.91 -9.38 -2.37
C LEU A 100 -7.91 -10.83 -1.88
N THR A 101 -6.93 -11.60 -2.36
CA THR A 101 -6.66 -12.95 -1.86
C THR A 101 -5.24 -13.01 -1.35
N LEU A 102 -5.06 -13.44 -0.09
CA LEU A 102 -3.76 -13.52 0.55
C LEU A 102 -3.41 -14.98 0.85
N PRO A 103 -2.15 -15.41 0.65
CA PRO A 103 -1.71 -16.71 1.15
C PRO A 103 -1.71 -16.72 2.69
N GLY A 104 -1.58 -17.91 3.29
CA GLY A 104 -1.46 -18.04 4.75
C GLY A 104 -0.30 -17.21 5.30
N HIS A 105 -0.56 -16.41 6.33
CA HIS A 105 0.38 -15.42 6.90
C HIS A 105 0.95 -14.41 5.90
N GLY A 106 0.33 -14.28 4.72
CA GLY A 106 0.70 -13.31 3.71
C GLY A 106 0.26 -11.89 4.09
N PHE A 107 0.94 -10.92 3.52
CA PHE A 107 0.57 -9.51 3.65
C PHE A 107 0.87 -8.76 2.36
N TYR A 108 0.20 -7.62 2.19
CA TYR A 108 0.48 -6.64 1.15
C TYR A 108 0.60 -5.24 1.76
N TRP A 109 1.56 -4.47 1.26
CA TRP A 109 1.62 -3.03 1.47
C TRP A 109 1.47 -2.35 0.11
N PHE A 110 0.48 -1.48 -0.01
CA PHE A 110 0.23 -0.71 -1.21
C PHE A 110 0.41 0.77 -0.93
N VAL A 111 1.17 1.46 -1.77
CA VAL A 111 1.07 2.91 -1.89
C VAL A 111 -0.24 3.22 -2.62
N LEU A 112 -1.00 4.20 -2.12
CA LEU A 112 -2.22 4.70 -2.78
C LEU A 112 -1.97 6.11 -3.31
N PRO A 113 -1.57 6.28 -4.59
CA PRO A 113 -1.41 7.58 -5.21
C PRO A 113 -2.72 8.39 -5.21
N PRO A 114 -2.65 9.73 -5.27
CA PRO A 114 -3.84 10.54 -5.51
C PRO A 114 -4.49 10.13 -6.84
N PRO A 115 -5.83 10.23 -6.95
CA PRO A 115 -6.53 9.89 -8.18
C PRO A 115 -6.10 10.81 -9.35
N PRO A 116 -6.05 10.29 -10.59
CA PRO A 116 -5.73 11.09 -11.77
C PRO A 116 -6.82 12.15 -11.99
N GLY A 117 -6.50 13.40 -11.68
CA GLY A 117 -7.42 14.55 -11.71
C GLY A 117 -7.16 15.56 -10.59
N ASP A 118 -6.62 15.12 -9.45
CA ASP A 118 -6.21 15.99 -8.33
C ASP A 118 -4.70 16.30 -8.34
N ALA A 119 -3.95 15.68 -9.27
CA ALA A 119 -2.51 15.83 -9.37
C ALA A 119 -2.12 16.75 -10.53
N ASP A 120 -1.84 18.02 -10.21
CA ASP A 120 -0.89 18.85 -10.96
C ASP A 120 0.57 18.51 -10.52
N GLY A 121 0.77 17.26 -10.08
CA GLY A 121 1.99 16.73 -9.47
C GLY A 121 2.78 15.81 -10.42
N PRO A 122 4.07 15.59 -10.13
CA PRO A 122 4.99 15.00 -11.09
C PRO A 122 4.59 13.57 -11.44
N GLU A 123 4.73 13.24 -12.72
CA GLU A 123 4.64 11.88 -13.24
C GLU A 123 5.60 10.98 -12.43
N PHE A 124 5.06 10.04 -11.67
CA PHE A 124 5.86 9.16 -10.82
C PHE A 124 6.84 8.35 -11.70
N PRO A 125 8.16 8.56 -11.60
CA PRO A 125 9.12 7.77 -12.34
C PRO A 125 9.31 6.44 -11.59
N TYR A 126 8.34 5.53 -11.68
CA TYR A 126 8.56 4.17 -11.23
C TYR A 126 9.46 3.44 -12.24
N SER A 127 10.76 3.39 -11.94
CA SER A 127 11.71 2.52 -12.64
C SER A 127 11.73 1.16 -11.96
N PRO A 128 11.32 0.07 -12.63
CA PRO A 128 11.32 -1.28 -12.06
C PRO A 128 12.73 -1.81 -11.72
N ASN A 129 13.80 -1.05 -12.03
CA ASN A 129 15.19 -1.46 -11.88
C ASN A 129 16.01 -0.61 -10.89
N GLY A 130 15.38 -0.02 -9.86
CA GLY A 130 16.09 0.40 -8.64
C GLY A 130 17.30 1.32 -8.82
N LYS A 131 17.36 2.10 -9.91
CA LYS A 131 18.32 3.19 -10.05
C LYS A 131 17.55 4.49 -9.96
N ALA A 132 17.72 5.17 -8.83
CA ALA A 132 17.52 6.61 -8.77
C ALA A 132 18.55 7.24 -9.73
N VAL A 133 18.06 8.06 -10.65
CA VAL A 133 18.88 9.05 -11.36
C VAL A 133 19.13 10.24 -10.44
#